data_AF-A0A3S5CSJ2-F1
#
_entry.id   AF-A0A3S5CSJ2-F1
#
_cell.length_a   1.000
_cell.length_b   1.000
_cell.length_c   1.000
_cell.angle_alpha   90.00
_cell.angle_beta   90.00
_cell.angle_gamma   90.00
#
_symmetry.space_group_name_H-M   'P 1'
#
loop_
_entity.id
_entity.type
_entity.pdbx_description
1 polymer ?
#
loop_
_entity_poly.entity_id
_entity_poly.type
_entity_poly.pdbx_seq_one_letter_code
_entity_poly.pdbx_strand_id
1 'polypeptide(L)'
;MKYLLSSLLVVSLLLCAPKSIGSELSNYKVNHFELIVNNLKMLYLTLYSQNPTENEADDIQEVFTKFFGTQKDTLVVDIYLSASFKKVNSKTCNDELNKAVNNLIKVDKVLPKMIGMASYFDLKPQQIDEIVKTTTIQLSLTAKENSELSVHCSL
;
A
#
# COMPACT_ATOMS: atom_id res chain seq x y z
N MET A 1 -10.31 72.07 15.72
CA MET A 1 -11.16 70.87 15.87
C MET A 1 -11.32 70.26 14.48
N LYS A 2 -10.65 69.11 14.22
CA LYS A 2 -11.28 67.77 14.03
C LYS A 2 -12.23 67.79 12.82
N TYR A 3 -12.06 67.03 11.74
CA TYR A 3 -11.75 65.60 11.59
C TYR A 3 -11.07 65.39 10.22
N LEU A 4 -9.78 65.03 10.14
CA LEU A 4 -9.24 63.66 10.04
C LEU A 4 -10.13 62.61 9.34
N LEU A 5 -9.65 62.22 8.15
CA LEU A 5 -9.63 60.86 7.58
C LEU A 5 -10.77 59.94 8.03
N SER A 6 -11.75 59.73 7.15
CA SER A 6 -12.56 58.51 7.20
C SER A 6 -12.47 57.76 5.88
N SER A 7 -11.60 56.75 5.90
CA SER A 7 -11.99 55.40 5.51
C SER A 7 -12.38 55.16 4.05
N LEU A 8 -11.43 55.33 3.12
CA LEU A 8 -11.37 54.47 1.93
C LEU A 8 -10.23 53.46 2.08
N LEU A 9 -10.31 52.63 3.12
CA LEU A 9 -9.69 51.32 3.07
C LEU A 9 -10.67 50.44 2.31
N VAL A 10 -10.59 50.46 0.98
CA VAL A 10 -11.07 49.33 0.18
C VAL A 10 -10.15 48.19 0.59
N VAL A 11 -10.64 47.43 1.56
CA VAL A 11 -10.05 46.17 1.97
C VAL A 11 -10.12 45.29 0.73
N SER A 12 -9.01 45.25 0.00
CA SER A 12 -8.67 44.20 -0.95
C SER A 12 -8.55 42.90 -0.15
N LEU A 13 -9.68 42.40 0.35
CA LEU A 13 -9.85 41.00 0.68
C LEU A 13 -9.67 40.29 -0.66
N LEU A 14 -8.42 39.96 -0.94
CA LEU A 14 -8.04 38.90 -1.86
C LEU A 14 -8.92 37.72 -1.46
N LEU A 15 -10.00 37.55 -2.21
CA LEU A 15 -10.79 36.35 -2.28
C LEU A 15 -9.83 35.25 -2.74
N CYS A 16 -9.07 34.68 -1.82
CA CYS A 16 -8.51 33.36 -1.99
C CYS A 16 -9.72 32.43 -2.08
N ALA A 17 -10.28 32.32 -3.29
CA ALA A 17 -11.26 31.31 -3.60
C ALA A 17 -10.64 29.99 -3.13
N PRO A 18 -11.25 29.27 -2.18
CA PRO A 18 -10.69 28.03 -1.71
C PRO A 18 -10.53 27.13 -2.94
N LYS A 19 -9.28 26.77 -3.25
CA LYS A 19 -9.03 25.81 -4.33
C LYS A 19 -9.83 24.57 -3.97
N SER A 20 -10.74 24.18 -4.86
CA SER A 20 -11.51 22.98 -4.61
C SER A 20 -10.53 21.81 -4.51
N ILE A 21 -10.80 20.86 -3.61
CA ILE A 21 -10.03 19.61 -3.52
C ILE A 21 -9.96 18.94 -4.90
N GLY A 22 -11.04 19.03 -5.70
CA GLY A 22 -11.05 18.55 -7.07
C GLY A 22 -10.00 19.22 -7.96
N SER A 23 -9.80 20.53 -7.85
CA SER A 23 -8.75 21.27 -8.59
C SER A 23 -7.34 20.92 -8.10
N GLU A 24 -7.17 20.61 -6.83
CA GLU A 24 -5.90 20.16 -6.29
C GLU A 24 -5.55 18.75 -6.76
N LEU A 25 -6.51 17.83 -6.69
CA LEU A 25 -6.37 16.45 -7.17
C LEU A 25 -6.17 16.37 -8.69
N SER A 26 -6.89 17.19 -9.48
CA SER A 26 -6.77 17.17 -10.94
C SER A 26 -5.43 17.68 -11.46
N ASN A 27 -4.73 18.50 -10.68
CA ASN A 27 -3.43 19.07 -11.04
C ASN A 27 -2.26 18.32 -10.39
N TYR A 28 -2.54 17.29 -9.60
CA TYR A 28 -1.49 16.49 -9.00
C TYR A 28 -0.81 15.64 -10.07
N LYS A 29 0.51 15.77 -10.20
CA LYS A 29 1.29 14.98 -11.16
C LYS A 29 1.43 13.56 -10.62
N VAL A 30 0.61 12.63 -11.12
CA VAL A 30 0.72 11.20 -10.80
C VAL A 30 1.61 10.52 -11.83
N ASN A 31 2.58 9.73 -11.37
CA ASN A 31 3.41 8.93 -12.29
C ASN A 31 2.75 7.56 -12.59
N HIS A 32 3.19 6.88 -13.66
CA HIS A 32 2.59 5.60 -14.05
C HIS A 32 2.74 4.51 -12.98
N PHE A 33 3.84 4.53 -12.24
CA PHE A 33 4.09 3.57 -11.17
C PHE A 33 3.12 3.75 -10.00
N GLU A 34 2.87 4.98 -9.57
CA GLU A 34 1.88 5.33 -8.54
C GLU A 34 0.46 4.91 -8.95
N LEU A 35 0.11 5.05 -10.24
CA LEU A 35 -1.16 4.54 -10.76
C LEU A 35 -1.26 3.02 -10.64
N ILE A 36 -0.22 2.28 -11.04
CA ILE A 36 -0.18 0.81 -10.91
C ILE A 36 -0.33 0.40 -9.43
N VAL A 37 0.41 1.04 -8.53
CA VAL A 37 0.34 0.77 -7.08
C VAL A 37 -1.07 1.02 -6.54
N ASN A 38 -1.70 2.13 -6.93
CA ASN A 38 -3.05 2.45 -6.48
C ASN A 38 -4.09 1.44 -7.01
N ASN A 39 -3.95 1.00 -8.26
CA ASN A 39 -4.81 -0.03 -8.83
C ASN A 39 -4.61 -1.40 -8.16
N LEU A 40 -3.38 -1.75 -7.80
CA LEU A 40 -3.08 -2.97 -7.04
C LEU A 40 -3.80 -2.98 -5.68
N LYS A 41 -3.77 -1.85 -4.96
CA LYS A 41 -4.52 -1.71 -3.70
C LYS A 41 -6.01 -1.98 -3.91
N MET A 42 -6.61 -1.35 -4.93
CA MET A 42 -8.03 -1.50 -5.23
C MET A 42 -8.40 -2.93 -5.68
N LEU A 43 -7.56 -3.53 -6.53
CA LEU A 43 -7.74 -4.91 -6.99
C LEU A 43 -7.71 -5.87 -5.80
N TYR A 44 -6.70 -5.75 -4.92
CA TYR A 44 -6.57 -6.63 -3.77
C TYR A 44 -7.73 -6.46 -2.78
N LEU A 45 -8.16 -5.22 -2.47
CA LEU A 45 -9.33 -4.99 -1.62
C LEU A 45 -10.60 -5.65 -2.18
N THR A 46 -10.78 -5.59 -3.51
CA THR A 46 -11.91 -6.22 -4.18
C THR A 46 -11.83 -7.74 -4.07
N LEU A 47 -10.66 -8.34 -4.33
CA LEU A 47 -10.47 -9.80 -4.24
C LEU A 47 -10.61 -10.31 -2.80
N TYR A 48 -10.05 -9.60 -1.82
CA TYR A 48 -10.13 -9.94 -0.41
C TYR A 48 -11.58 -9.87 0.10
N SER A 49 -12.35 -8.86 -0.31
CA SER A 49 -13.77 -8.73 0.05
C SER A 49 -14.65 -9.88 -0.47
N GLN A 50 -14.22 -10.54 -1.55
CA GLN A 50 -14.96 -11.64 -2.19
C GLN A 50 -14.57 -13.01 -1.65
N ASN A 51 -13.37 -13.15 -1.09
CA ASN A 51 -12.86 -14.41 -0.54
C ASN A 51 -12.08 -14.13 0.75
N PRO A 52 -12.76 -13.80 1.86
CA PRO A 52 -12.08 -13.74 3.15
C PRO A 52 -11.43 -15.12 3.38
N THR A 53 -10.11 -15.13 3.57
CA THR A 53 -9.34 -16.35 3.80
C THR A 53 -9.65 -16.90 5.19
N GLU A 54 -10.81 -17.52 5.36
CA GLU A 54 -11.15 -18.34 6.52
C GLU A 54 -10.53 -19.73 6.33
N ASN A 55 -9.20 -19.83 6.47
CA ASN A 55 -8.58 -21.13 6.63
C ASN A 55 -8.58 -21.52 8.11
N GLU A 56 -9.64 -22.24 8.49
CA GLU A 56 -9.71 -23.05 9.70
C GLU A 56 -8.67 -24.18 9.61
N ALA A 57 -7.53 -24.04 10.31
CA ALA A 57 -6.71 -25.12 10.90
C ALA A 57 -5.31 -24.63 11.32
N ASP A 58 -4.80 -23.53 10.74
CA ASP A 58 -3.47 -23.02 11.06
C ASP A 58 -3.54 -21.90 12.11
N ASP A 59 -2.68 -21.96 13.13
CA ASP A 59 -2.61 -20.91 14.16
C ASP A 59 -2.27 -19.52 13.59
N ILE A 60 -1.71 -19.47 12.37
CA ILE A 60 -1.27 -18.26 11.66
C ILE A 60 -2.33 -17.88 10.62
N GLN A 61 -2.83 -16.66 10.70
CA GLN A 61 -3.88 -16.12 9.82
C GLN A 61 -3.42 -14.81 9.18
N GLU A 62 -3.66 -14.64 7.88
CA GLU A 62 -3.49 -13.34 7.22
C GLU A 62 -4.62 -12.40 7.62
N VAL A 63 -4.26 -11.27 8.23
CA VAL A 63 -5.19 -10.22 8.64
C VAL A 63 -5.46 -9.30 7.46
N PHE A 64 -4.41 -8.82 6.79
CA PHE A 64 -4.52 -8.05 5.55
C PHE A 64 -3.16 -7.94 4.86
N THR A 65 -3.17 -7.65 3.55
CA THR A 65 -1.99 -7.24 2.79
C THR A 65 -2.15 -5.83 2.26
N LYS A 66 -1.10 -5.03 2.35
CA LYS A 66 -1.03 -3.64 1.87
C LYS A 66 0.02 -3.49 0.79
N PHE A 67 -0.31 -2.76 -0.27
CA PHE A 67 0.61 -2.38 -1.33
C PHE A 67 0.93 -0.89 -1.22
N PHE A 68 2.20 -0.49 -1.37
CA PHE A 68 2.57 0.93 -1.51
C PHE A 68 3.87 1.09 -2.29
N GLY A 69 4.10 2.29 -2.83
CA GLY A 69 5.32 2.66 -3.54
C GLY A 69 6.24 3.48 -2.64
N THR A 70 7.54 3.27 -2.74
CA THR A 70 8.54 4.18 -2.14
C THR A 70 8.88 5.33 -3.11
N GLN A 71 9.60 6.34 -2.62
CA GLN A 71 10.11 7.43 -3.46
C GLN A 71 11.13 6.98 -4.53
N LYS A 72 11.63 5.74 -4.45
CA LYS A 72 12.58 5.16 -5.42
C LYS A 72 11.89 4.20 -6.40
N ASP A 73 10.58 4.38 -6.61
CA ASP A 73 9.74 3.53 -7.48
C ASP A 73 9.85 2.03 -7.16
N THR A 74 9.98 1.72 -5.86
CA THR A 74 10.02 0.36 -5.33
C THR A 74 8.62 -0.01 -4.86
N LEU A 75 8.07 -1.12 -5.34
CA LEU A 75 6.82 -1.65 -4.79
C LEU A 75 7.12 -2.34 -3.46
N VAL A 76 6.32 -2.06 -2.45
CA VAL A 76 6.36 -2.76 -1.17
C VAL A 76 5.04 -3.49 -0.98
N VAL A 77 5.15 -4.79 -0.70
CA VAL A 77 4.04 -5.66 -0.29
C VAL A 77 4.22 -5.94 1.19
N ASP A 78 3.32 -5.45 2.02
CA ASP A 78 3.38 -5.54 3.47
C ASP A 78 2.24 -6.42 3.97
N ILE A 79 2.59 -7.59 4.50
CA ILE A 79 1.68 -8.68 4.86
C ILE A 79 1.56 -8.74 6.38
N TYR A 80 0.34 -8.62 6.88
CA TYR A 80 0.06 -8.64 8.31
C TYR A 80 -0.53 -9.99 8.68
N LEU A 81 0.21 -10.73 9.50
CA LEU A 81 -0.20 -12.03 10.00
C LEU A 81 -0.48 -11.97 11.50
N SER A 82 -1.45 -12.76 11.94
CA SER A 82 -1.82 -12.95 13.33
C SER A 82 -1.60 -14.39 13.75
N ALA A 83 -0.90 -14.64 14.85
CA ALA A 83 -0.59 -15.98 15.33
C ALA A 83 -0.72 -16.12 16.85
N SER A 84 -0.75 -17.35 17.37
CA SER A 84 -0.63 -17.54 18.81
C SER A 84 0.75 -17.11 19.31
N PHE A 85 0.84 -16.58 20.54
CA PHE A 85 2.08 -16.11 21.18
C PHE A 85 3.30 -17.03 20.94
N LYS A 86 3.12 -18.35 21.03
CA LYS A 86 4.20 -19.35 20.87
C LYS A 86 4.86 -19.34 19.50
N LYS A 87 4.16 -18.88 18.46
CA LYS A 87 4.65 -18.82 17.08
C LYS A 87 5.22 -17.45 16.70
N VAL A 88 5.13 -16.44 17.56
CA VAL A 88 5.67 -15.11 17.29
C VAL A 88 7.17 -15.08 17.57
N ASN A 89 7.96 -15.44 16.56
CA ASN A 89 9.42 -15.43 16.60
C ASN A 89 10.02 -15.23 15.20
N SER A 90 11.31 -14.87 15.13
CA SER A 90 12.01 -14.59 13.87
C SER A 90 12.07 -15.77 12.90
N LYS A 91 12.16 -17.01 13.41
CA LYS A 91 12.18 -18.20 12.55
C LYS A 91 10.84 -18.34 11.82
N THR A 92 9.74 -18.32 12.56
CA THR A 92 8.39 -18.40 11.97
C THR A 92 8.12 -17.24 11.02
N CYS A 93 8.51 -16.00 11.37
CA CYS A 93 8.36 -14.86 10.45
C CYS A 93 9.07 -15.13 9.11
N ASN A 94 10.34 -15.56 9.15
CA ASN A 94 11.11 -15.85 7.94
C ASN A 94 10.54 -17.04 7.14
N ASP A 95 10.02 -18.07 7.82
CA ASP A 95 9.37 -19.21 7.16
C ASP A 95 8.12 -18.74 6.38
N GLU A 96 7.27 -17.91 7.00
CA GLU A 96 6.09 -17.32 6.33
C GLU A 96 6.47 -16.32 5.22
N LEU A 97 7.53 -15.53 5.42
CA LEU A 97 8.05 -14.62 4.39
C LEU A 97 8.52 -15.41 3.15
N ASN A 98 9.23 -16.52 3.36
CA ASN A 98 9.67 -17.38 2.25
C ASN A 98 8.48 -18.03 1.51
N LYS A 99 7.44 -18.46 2.24
CA LYS A 99 6.18 -18.93 1.62
C LYS A 99 5.54 -17.83 0.79
N ALA A 100 5.41 -16.62 1.33
CA ALA A 100 4.85 -15.47 0.62
C ALA A 100 5.66 -15.13 -0.65
N VAL A 101 7.00 -15.10 -0.57
CA VAL A 101 7.87 -14.88 -1.73
C VAL A 101 7.67 -15.98 -2.78
N ASN A 102 7.60 -17.24 -2.37
CA ASN A 102 7.40 -18.35 -3.30
C ASN A 102 6.06 -18.26 -4.02
N ASN A 103 4.97 -17.94 -3.31
CA ASN A 103 3.64 -17.83 -3.88
C ASN A 103 3.51 -16.57 -4.76
N LEU A 104 3.91 -15.41 -4.24
CA LEU A 104 3.75 -14.13 -4.93
C LEU A 104 4.65 -14.01 -6.16
N ILE A 105 5.92 -14.42 -6.05
CA ILE A 105 6.92 -14.11 -7.06
C ILE A 105 7.34 -15.33 -7.89
N LYS A 106 7.60 -16.49 -7.25
CA LYS A 106 8.34 -17.57 -7.92
C LYS A 106 7.45 -18.61 -8.59
N VAL A 107 6.62 -19.29 -7.81
CA VAL A 107 5.87 -20.50 -8.21
C VAL A 107 4.57 -20.11 -8.89
N ASP A 108 3.66 -19.46 -8.16
CA ASP A 108 2.33 -19.14 -8.69
C ASP A 108 2.32 -17.84 -9.50
N LYS A 109 3.36 -17.03 -9.31
CA LYS A 109 3.59 -15.75 -9.99
C LYS A 109 2.38 -14.83 -9.87
N VAL A 110 1.78 -14.79 -8.68
CA VAL A 110 0.57 -14.00 -8.41
C VAL A 110 0.85 -12.51 -8.59
N LEU A 111 1.96 -12.01 -8.05
CA LEU A 111 2.31 -10.59 -8.10
C LEU A 111 2.54 -10.08 -9.55
N PRO A 112 3.34 -10.75 -10.40
CA PRO A 112 3.45 -10.39 -11.82
C PRO A 112 2.10 -10.30 -12.54
N LYS A 113 1.19 -11.27 -12.30
CA LYS A 113 -0.16 -11.28 -12.90
C LYS A 113 -0.99 -10.09 -12.40
N MET A 114 -0.98 -9.83 -11.09
CA MET A 114 -1.67 -8.69 -10.49
C MET A 114 -1.15 -7.36 -11.03
N ILE A 115 0.16 -7.20 -11.21
CA ILE A 115 0.75 -5.99 -11.82
C ILE A 115 0.25 -5.82 -13.25
N GLY A 116 0.22 -6.89 -14.04
CA GLY A 116 -0.33 -6.86 -15.40
C GLY A 116 -1.81 -6.46 -15.43
N MET A 117 -2.62 -6.99 -14.51
CA MET A 117 -4.05 -6.64 -14.41
C MET A 117 -4.29 -5.21 -13.90
N ALA A 118 -3.48 -4.75 -12.95
CA ALA A 118 -3.59 -3.43 -12.35
C ALA A 118 -3.05 -2.32 -13.27
N SER A 119 -2.24 -2.67 -14.28
CA SER A 119 -1.75 -1.71 -15.24
C SER A 119 -2.83 -1.40 -16.29
N TYR A 120 -3.30 -0.16 -16.33
CA TYR A 120 -4.07 0.35 -17.46
C TYR A 120 -3.23 0.49 -18.74
N PHE A 121 -1.90 0.48 -18.61
CA PHE A 121 -0.96 0.54 -19.71
C PHE A 121 -0.56 -0.88 -20.10
N ASP A 122 -0.40 -1.14 -21.39
CA ASP A 122 0.12 -2.41 -21.89
C ASP A 122 1.62 -2.51 -21.53
N LEU A 123 1.90 -3.03 -20.33
CA LEU A 123 3.26 -3.25 -19.85
C LEU A 123 3.85 -4.46 -20.57
N LYS A 124 5.05 -4.28 -21.12
CA LYS A 124 5.80 -5.40 -21.64
C LYS A 124 6.19 -6.34 -20.49
N PRO A 125 6.26 -7.66 -20.71
CA PRO A 125 6.67 -8.61 -19.69
C PRO A 125 7.98 -8.23 -18.97
N GLN A 126 8.95 -7.67 -19.70
CA GLN A 126 10.22 -7.23 -19.11
C GLN A 126 10.05 -6.11 -18.07
N GLN A 127 9.10 -5.19 -18.29
CA GLN A 127 8.82 -4.09 -17.35
C GLN A 127 8.13 -4.61 -16.09
N ILE A 128 7.26 -5.62 -16.22
CA ILE A 128 6.65 -6.31 -15.08
C ILE A 128 7.75 -7.01 -14.27
N ASP A 129 8.65 -7.72 -14.95
CA ASP A 129 9.77 -8.40 -14.30
C ASP A 129 10.70 -7.41 -13.57
N GLU A 130 10.94 -6.22 -14.12
CA GLU A 130 11.70 -5.16 -13.47
C GLU A 130 11.05 -4.69 -12.17
N ILE A 131 9.73 -4.42 -12.19
CA ILE A 131 8.97 -4.04 -11.00
C ILE A 131 9.03 -5.16 -9.94
N VAL A 132 8.86 -6.41 -10.35
CA VAL A 132 8.88 -7.56 -9.45
C VAL A 132 10.26 -7.76 -8.82
N LYS A 133 11.35 -7.58 -9.58
CA LYS A 133 12.72 -7.70 -9.07
C LYS A 133 13.07 -6.62 -8.05
N THR A 134 12.50 -5.43 -8.20
CA THR A 134 12.71 -4.33 -7.23
C THR A 134 11.67 -4.35 -6.12
N THR A 135 10.71 -5.27 -6.11
CA THR A 135 9.69 -5.34 -5.07
C THR A 135 10.31 -5.83 -3.75
N THR A 136 9.99 -5.13 -2.66
CA THR A 136 10.27 -5.59 -1.29
C THR A 136 9.03 -6.28 -0.73
N ILE A 137 9.21 -7.46 -0.14
CA ILE A 137 8.14 -8.14 0.60
C ILE A 137 8.47 -8.04 2.09
N GLN A 138 7.52 -7.49 2.85
CA GLN A 138 7.60 -7.31 4.29
C GLN A 138 6.49 -8.12 4.94
N LEU A 139 6.80 -8.66 6.11
CA LEU A 139 5.85 -9.42 6.89
C LEU A 139 5.91 -8.98 8.36
N SER A 140 4.74 -8.74 8.91
CA SER A 140 4.53 -8.38 10.31
C SER A 140 3.72 -9.48 10.99
N LEU A 141 4.36 -10.27 11.85
CA LEU A 141 3.73 -11.36 12.60
C LEU A 141 3.41 -10.88 14.02
N THR A 142 2.12 -10.77 14.34
CA THR A 142 1.64 -10.21 15.62
C THR A 142 0.88 -11.26 16.42
N ALA A 143 1.00 -11.26 17.75
CA ALA A 143 0.25 -12.18 18.59
C ALA A 143 -1.26 -11.82 18.61
N LYS A 144 -2.12 -12.83 18.50
CA LYS A 144 -3.60 -12.70 18.63
C LYS A 144 -3.98 -12.13 19.99
N GLU A 145 -3.24 -12.50 21.02
CA GLU A 145 -3.55 -12.21 22.41
C GLU A 145 -2.95 -10.88 22.90
N ASN A 146 -1.92 -10.37 22.22
CA ASN A 146 -1.25 -9.11 22.58
C ASN A 146 -0.60 -8.45 21.35
N SER A 147 -1.15 -7.33 20.90
CA SER A 147 -0.66 -6.58 19.74
C SER A 147 0.72 -5.94 19.94
N GLU A 148 1.21 -5.83 21.18
CA GLU A 148 2.55 -5.31 21.48
C GLU A 148 3.65 -6.34 21.17
N LEU A 149 3.29 -7.62 21.06
CA LEU A 149 4.23 -8.66 20.68
C LEU A 149 4.18 -8.89 19.17
N SER A 150 5.13 -8.29 18.47
CA SER A 150 5.30 -8.48 17.03
C SER A 150 6.75 -8.79 16.64
N VAL A 151 6.89 -9.47 15.52
CA VAL A 151 8.16 -9.69 14.82
C VAL A 151 7.99 -9.24 13.38
N HIS A 152 8.98 -8.50 12.88
CA HIS A 152 9.02 -8.02 11.51
C HIS A 152 10.18 -8.67 10.76
N CYS A 153 9.92 -9.09 9.53
CA CYS A 153 10.93 -9.63 8.62
C CYS A 153 10.69 -9.09 7.20
N SER A 154 11.76 -8.97 6.41
CA SER A 154 11.69 -8.41 5.06
C SER A 154 12.74 -9.00 4.13
N LEU A 155 12.43 -9.02 2.84
CA LEU A 155 13.32 -9.44 1.75
C LEU A 155 13.32 -8.41 0.62
#